data_AF-A0AAD7NRS9-F1
#
_entry.id   AF-A0AAD7NRS9-F1
#
_cell.length_a   1.000
_cell.length_b   1.000
_cell.length_c   1.000
_cell.angle_alpha   90.00
_cell.angle_beta   90.00
_cell.angle_gamma   90.00
#
_symmetry.space_group_name_H-M   'P 1'
#
loop_
_entity.id
_entity.type
_entity.pdbx_description
1 polymer ?
#
loop_
_entity_poly.entity_id
_entity_poly.type
_entity_poly.pdbx_seq_one_letter_code
_entity_poly.pdbx_strand_id
1 'polypeptide(L)'
;SDGLSACAVCLGRHRHNVRECNVSTLWNGTTPARVSRNRDGKFVNSRHEVICLAWQRATGCSLNHSARHECSGCGSPNHGAQKCHLTQK
;
A
#
# COMPACT_ATOMS: atom_id res chain seq x y z
N SER A 1 -21.94 5.90 -0.77
CA SER A 1 -21.01 4.85 -0.32
C SER A 1 -19.65 5.48 -0.06
N ASP A 2 -19.48 6.13 1.09
CA ASP A 2 -18.26 6.91 1.42
C ASP A 2 -17.18 6.05 2.07
N GLY A 3 -16.76 4.99 1.38
CA GLY A 3 -15.64 4.17 1.80
C GLY A 3 -14.34 4.82 1.36
N LEU A 4 -13.64 5.50 2.27
CA LEU A 4 -12.30 6.03 2.00
C LEU A 4 -11.41 4.95 1.38
N SER A 5 -10.60 5.32 0.38
CA SER A 5 -9.62 4.41 -0.20
C SER A 5 -8.59 4.01 0.85
N ALA A 6 -8.17 2.75 0.82
CA ALA A 6 -7.13 2.25 1.71
C ALA A 6 -5.81 2.95 1.43
N CYS A 7 -5.11 3.37 2.49
CA CYS A 7 -3.72 3.81 2.37
C CYS A 7 -2.82 2.62 2.04
N ALA A 8 -1.89 2.78 1.10
CA ALA A 8 -0.97 1.72 0.73
C ALA A 8 0.04 1.34 1.84
N VAL A 9 0.28 2.20 2.82
CA VAL A 9 1.24 1.93 3.91
C VAL A 9 0.54 1.27 5.10
N CYS A 10 -0.44 1.95 5.69
CA CYS A 10 -1.11 1.45 6.89
C CYS A 10 -2.34 0.58 6.61
N LEU A 11 -2.79 0.46 5.35
CA LEU A 11 -4.03 -0.22 4.95
C LEU A 11 -5.30 0.29 5.66
N GLY A 12 -5.23 1.48 6.26
CA GLY A 12 -6.35 2.12 6.92
C GLY A 12 -7.28 2.84 5.93
N ARG A 13 -8.57 2.85 6.26
CA ARG A 13 -9.63 3.62 5.60
C ARG A 13 -10.08 4.76 6.51
N HIS A 14 -9.13 5.60 6.92
CA HIS A 14 -9.37 6.76 7.77
C HIS A 14 -8.67 8.00 7.19
N ARG A 15 -9.15 9.18 7.57
CA ARG A 15 -8.60 10.45 7.09
C ARG A 15 -7.19 10.67 7.63
N HIS A 16 -6.22 10.77 6.71
CA HIS A 16 -4.85 11.21 6.98
C HIS A 16 -4.16 11.59 5.66
N ASN A 17 -2.98 12.21 5.73
CA ASN A 17 -2.20 12.51 4.54
C ASN A 17 -1.53 11.25 3.98
N VAL A 18 -2.18 10.56 3.04
CA VAL A 18 -1.67 9.33 2.41
C VAL A 18 -0.34 9.55 1.69
N ARG A 19 -0.06 10.77 1.20
CA ARG A 19 1.20 11.10 0.53
C ARG A 19 2.39 11.12 1.50
N GLU A 20 2.14 11.46 2.77
CA GLU A 20 3.15 11.53 3.83
C GLU A 20 3.13 10.31 4.75
N CYS A 21 2.14 9.43 4.62
CA CYS A 21 2.04 8.23 5.44
C CYS A 21 3.29 7.35 5.27
N ASN A 22 3.99 7.11 6.38
CA ASN A 22 5.19 6.28 6.49
C ASN A 22 5.27 5.63 7.89
N VAL A 23 4.12 5.21 8.42
CA VAL A 23 4.03 4.54 9.73
C VAL A 23 4.63 3.14 9.67
N SER A 24 5.13 2.66 10.80
CA SER A 24 5.73 1.32 10.92
C SER A 24 4.71 0.20 11.15
N THR A 25 3.44 0.52 11.36
CA THR A 25 2.37 -0.44 11.62
C THR A 25 1.13 -0.18 10.75
N LEU A 26 0.29 -1.20 10.60
CA LEU A 26 -1.02 -1.09 9.94
C LEU A 26 -2.00 -0.30 10.83
N TRP A 27 -3.21 -0.09 10.30
CA TRP A 27 -4.30 0.64 10.97
C TRP A 27 -4.67 0.09 12.36
N ASN A 28 -4.35 -1.17 12.66
CA ASN A 28 -4.60 -1.79 13.96
C ASN A 28 -3.51 -1.50 15.01
N GLY A 29 -2.44 -0.81 14.63
CA GLY A 29 -1.34 -0.44 15.51
C GLY A 29 -0.43 -1.59 15.93
N THR A 30 -0.74 -2.84 15.57
CA THR A 30 -0.03 -4.04 16.06
C THR A 30 0.67 -4.81 14.95
N THR A 31 0.10 -4.84 13.75
CA THR A 31 0.72 -5.53 12.61
C THR A 31 1.76 -4.62 11.97
N PRO A 32 3.02 -5.06 11.77
CA PRO A 32 4.02 -4.26 11.08
C PRO A 32 3.60 -3.92 9.65
N ALA A 33 3.87 -2.68 9.23
CA ALA A 33 3.73 -2.29 7.84
C ALA A 33 4.77 -3.03 7.00
N ARG A 34 4.33 -3.72 5.95
CA ARG A 34 5.22 -4.45 5.04
C ARG A 34 6.07 -3.51 4.17
N VAL A 35 5.61 -2.28 3.99
CA VAL A 35 6.19 -1.32 3.04
C VAL A 35 6.52 -0.01 3.74
N SER A 36 7.54 0.68 3.23
CA SER A 36 7.93 2.02 3.66
C SER A 36 8.15 2.92 2.45
N ARG A 37 8.35 4.22 2.67
CA ARG A 37 8.77 5.17 1.62
C ARG A 37 10.29 5.34 1.64
N ASN A 38 10.90 5.28 0.46
CA ASN A 38 12.30 5.65 0.27
C ASN A 38 12.46 7.19 0.19
N ARG A 39 13.69 7.66 0.00
CA ARG A 39 14.02 9.11 -0.13
C ARG A 39 13.31 9.79 -1.30
N ASP A 40 12.96 9.05 -2.34
CA ASP A 40 12.22 9.56 -3.51
C ASP A 40 10.70 9.52 -3.31
N GLY A 41 10.23 9.16 -2.11
CA GLY A 41 8.81 8.98 -1.81
C GLY A 41 8.17 7.76 -2.48
N LYS A 42 8.95 6.86 -3.07
CA LYS A 42 8.45 5.60 -3.64
C LYS A 42 8.23 4.57 -2.56
N PHE A 43 7.21 3.75 -2.72
CA PHE A 43 6.97 2.61 -1.84
C PHE A 43 8.00 1.51 -2.12
N VAL A 44 8.60 0.98 -1.06
CA VAL A 44 9.56 -0.12 -1.12
C VAL A 44 9.16 -1.24 -0.17
N ASN A 45 9.39 -2.49 -0.57
CA ASN A 45 9.19 -3.65 0.29
C ASN A 45 10.41 -3.90 1.20
N SER A 46 10.36 -4.92 2.04
CA SER A 46 11.46 -5.31 2.94
C SER A 46 12.76 -5.72 2.21
N ARG A 47 12.70 -5.96 0.90
CA ARG A 47 13.86 -6.25 0.03
C ARG A 47 14.38 -5.00 -0.68
N HIS A 48 13.89 -3.82 -0.31
CA HIS A 48 14.15 -2.54 -0.96
C HIS A 48 13.73 -2.48 -2.44
N GLU A 49 12.83 -3.35 -2.89
CA GLU A 49 12.29 -3.30 -4.25
C GLU A 49 11.14 -2.31 -4.32
N VAL A 50 11.12 -1.50 -5.38
CA VAL A 50 10.05 -0.53 -5.62
C VAL A 50 8.76 -1.25 -6.00
N ILE A 51 7.68 -0.91 -5.30
CA ILE A 51 6.33 -1.41 -5.57
C ILE A 51 5.47 -0.34 -6.22
N CYS A 52 4.62 -0.78 -7.14
CA CYS A 52 3.79 0.10 -7.96
C CYS A 52 2.67 0.75 -7.14
N LEU A 53 2.65 2.09 -7.08
CA LEU A 53 1.57 2.85 -6.45
C LEU A 53 0.24 2.69 -7.19
N ALA A 54 0.24 2.70 -8.53
CA ALA A 54 -0.97 2.51 -9.31
C ALA A 54 -1.61 1.15 -9.02
N TRP A 55 -0.79 0.11 -8.81
CA TRP A 55 -1.25 -1.21 -8.41
C TRP A 55 -2.04 -1.19 -7.09
N GLN A 56 -1.68 -0.32 -6.14
CA GLN A 56 -2.38 -0.20 -4.85
C GLN A 56 -3.72 0.55 -4.92
N ARG A 57 -4.02 1.19 -6.06
CA ARG A 57 -5.28 1.92 -6.27
C ARG A 57 -6.40 0.95 -6.67
N ALA A 58 -7.65 1.39 -6.52
CA ALA A 58 -8.82 0.58 -6.88
C ALA A 58 -8.83 0.17 -8.36
N THR A 59 -8.33 1.05 -9.23
CA THR A 59 -8.20 0.84 -10.67
C THR A 59 -7.10 -0.15 -11.05
N GLY A 60 -6.14 -0.42 -10.15
CA GLY A 60 -4.93 -1.15 -10.46
C GLY A 60 -3.98 -0.40 -11.41
N CYS A 61 -3.03 -1.12 -11.98
CA CYS A 61 -2.07 -0.63 -12.98
C CYS A 61 -2.16 -1.46 -14.26
N SER A 62 -2.17 -0.79 -15.42
CA SER A 62 -2.12 -1.40 -16.76
C SER A 62 -0.85 -1.05 -17.54
N LEU A 63 0.03 -0.23 -16.96
CA LEU A 63 1.26 0.23 -17.60
C LEU A 63 2.37 -0.81 -17.45
N ASN A 64 3.19 -0.95 -18.51
CA ASN A 64 4.41 -1.74 -18.45
C ASN A 64 5.54 -0.93 -17.80
N HIS A 65 6.11 -1.43 -16.71
CA HIS A 65 7.19 -0.76 -15.97
C HIS A 65 7.93 -1.75 -15.05
N SER A 66 9.09 -1.35 -14.53
CA SER A 66 9.92 -2.18 -13.65
C SER A 66 9.43 -2.32 -12.19
N ALA A 67 8.52 -1.45 -11.73
CA ALA A 67 7.99 -1.54 -10.36
C ALA A 67 7.13 -2.80 -10.17
N ARG A 68 7.24 -3.45 -9.01
CA ARG A 68 6.55 -4.71 -8.72
C ARG A 68 5.05 -4.50 -8.54
N HIS A 69 4.24 -5.37 -9.17
CA HIS A 69 2.81 -5.52 -8.88
C HIS A 69 2.64 -6.53 -7.74
N GLU A 70 2.89 -6.09 -6.51
CA GLU A 70 2.56 -6.84 -5.30
C GLU A 70 1.72 -5.98 -4.35
N CYS A 71 0.84 -6.61 -3.59
CA CYS A 71 0.04 -5.97 -2.55
C CYS A 71 0.93 -5.42 -1.46
N SER A 72 0.77 -4.14 -1.12
CA SER A 72 1.56 -3.52 -0.05
C SER A 72 1.26 -4.04 1.35
N GLY A 73 0.14 -4.76 1.54
CA GLY A 73 -0.21 -5.39 2.80
C GLY A 73 0.35 -6.79 2.98
N CYS A 74 0.05 -7.69 2.05
CA CYS A 74 0.36 -9.12 2.17
C CYS A 74 1.39 -9.63 1.16
N GLY A 75 1.85 -8.80 0.21
CA GLY A 75 2.80 -9.20 -0.82
C GLY A 75 2.21 -10.03 -1.97
N SER A 76 0.89 -10.28 -1.99
CA SER A 76 0.25 -11.03 -3.07
C SER A 76 0.32 -10.29 -4.41
N PRO A 77 0.65 -10.96 -5.53
CA PRO A 77 0.64 -10.34 -6.85
C PRO A 77 -0.77 -10.23 -7.46
N ASN A 78 -1.80 -10.82 -6.83
CA ASN A 78 -3.13 -10.95 -7.42
C ASN A 78 -4.02 -9.72 -7.18
N HIS A 79 -3.63 -8.84 -6.25
CA HIS A 79 -4.39 -7.65 -5.90
C HIS A 79 -3.48 -6.55 -5.35
N GLY A 80 -3.99 -5.32 -5.32
CA GLY A 80 -3.40 -4.20 -4.57
C GLY A 80 -4.07 -3.95 -3.23
N ALA A 81 -3.56 -2.96 -2.49
CA ALA A 81 -4.01 -2.59 -1.15
C ALA A 81 -5.55 -2.52 -0.98
N GLN A 82 -6.29 -1.97 -1.96
CA GLN A 82 -7.75 -1.81 -1.82
C GLN A 82 -8.54 -3.09 -1.57
N LYS A 83 -8.02 -4.25 -2.01
CA LYS A 83 -8.67 -5.56 -1.89
C LYS A 83 -7.95 -6.50 -0.93
N CYS A 84 -6.97 -5.99 -0.17
CA CYS A 84 -6.21 -6.82 0.76
C CYS A 84 -7.07 -7.17 1.98
N HIS A 85 -6.99 -8.42 2.45
CA HIS A 85 -7.70 -8.87 3.65
C HIS A 85 -7.22 -8.20 4.95
N LEU A 86 -6.02 -7.61 4.95
CA LEU A 86 -5.47 -6.83 6.08
C LEU A 86 -5.98 -5.37 6.09
N THR A 87 -6.74 -4.97 5.08
CA THR A 87 -7.31 -3.63 4.98
C THR A 87 -8.41 -3.42 6.01
N GLN A 88 -8.48 -2.21 6.56
CA GLN A 88 -9.60 -1.79 7.38
C GLN A 88 -10.91 -1.94 6.59
N LYS A 89 -11.91 -2.56 7.22
CA LYS A 89 -13.24 -2.76 6.63
C LYS A 89 -14.08 -1.49 6.74
#